data_AF-A0A9J7APB4-F1
#
_entry.id   AF-A0A9J7APB4-F1
#
_cell.length_a   1.000
_cell.length_b   1.000
_cell.length_c   1.000
_cell.angle_alpha   90.00
_cell.angle_beta   90.00
_cell.angle_gamma   90.00
#
_symmetry.space_group_name_H-M   'P 1'
#
loop_
_entity.id
_entity.type
_entity.pdbx_description
1 polymer ?
#
loop_
_entity_poly.entity_id
_entity_poly.type
_entity_poly.pdbx_seq_one_letter_code
_entity_poly.pdbx_strand_id
1 'polypeptide(L)' 'MPQDDLTMSAQLLLESVEEDNADLQEAWAQLEQILNTMRAEGLQPPEDLLKLEQRMLADFAQENGEKS' A
#
# COMPACT_ATOMS: atom_id res chain seq x y z
N MET A 1 1.78 -10.88 13.53
CA MET A 1 1.20 -11.81 12.55
C MET A 1 2.32 -12.74 12.09
N PRO A 2 2.04 -13.95 11.61
CA PRO A 2 3.04 -14.72 10.86
C PRO A 2 3.54 -13.90 9.65
N GLN A 3 4.81 -14.07 9.27
CA GLN A 3 5.39 -13.39 8.11
C GLN A 3 4.61 -13.69 6.82
N ASP A 4 4.10 -14.93 6.68
CA ASP A 4 3.24 -15.35 5.57
C ASP A 4 1.96 -14.53 5.46
N ASP A 5 1.31 -14.19 6.58
CA ASP A 5 0.08 -13.38 6.57
C ASP A 5 0.33 -11.95 6.08
N LEU A 6 1.47 -11.34 6.43
CA LEU A 6 1.84 -10.01 5.93
C LEU A 6 2.12 -10.03 4.43
N THR A 7 2.80 -11.07 3.96
CA THR A 7 3.13 -11.22 2.54
C THR A 7 1.88 -11.52 1.71
N MET A 8 0.93 -12.29 2.25
CA MET A 8 -0.37 -12.53 1.64
C MET A 8 -1.23 -11.27 1.61
N SER A 9 -1.28 -10.53 2.71
CA SER A 9 -2.01 -9.24 2.78
C SER A 9 -1.47 -8.23 1.77
N ALA A 10 -0.14 -8.19 1.59
CA ALA A 10 0.52 -7.37 0.59
C ALA A 10 0.12 -7.74 -0.85
N GLN A 11 0.06 -9.03 -1.17
CA GLN A 11 -0.35 -9.52 -2.49
C GLN A 11 -1.82 -9.20 -2.78
N LEU A 12 -2.72 -9.48 -1.82
CA LEU A 12 -4.14 -9.18 -1.96
C LEU A 12 -4.40 -7.68 -2.17
N LEU A 13 -3.64 -6.83 -1.49
CA LEU A 13 -3.72 -5.38 -1.68
C LEU A 13 -3.30 -4.97 -3.09
N LEU A 14 -2.18 -5.52 -3.59
CA LEU A 14 -1.71 -5.27 -4.95
C LEU A 14 -2.75 -5.69 -5.99
N GLU A 15 -3.29 -6.91 -5.87
CA GLU A 15 -4.36 -7.41 -6.75
C GLU A 15 -5.60 -6.51 -6.71
N SER A 16 -6.05 -6.12 -5.51
CA SER A 16 -7.26 -5.29 -5.36
C SER A 16 -7.11 -3.90 -5.99
N VAL A 17 -5.90 -3.31 -5.92
CA VAL A 17 -5.61 -2.01 -6.55
C VAL A 17 -5.40 -2.15 -8.06
N GLU A 18 -4.78 -3.24 -8.53
CA GLU A 18 -4.62 -3.52 -9.96
C GLU A 18 -5.97 -3.75 -10.65
N GLU A 19 -6.91 -4.40 -9.97
CA GLU A 19 -8.27 -4.61 -10.47
C GLU A 19 -9.18 -3.37 -10.34
N ASP A 20 -8.66 -2.24 -9.84
CA ASP A 20 -9.42 -0.99 -9.60
C ASP A 20 -10.64 -1.19 -8.67
N ASN A 21 -10.63 -2.28 -7.89
CA ASN A 21 -11.72 -2.65 -6.98
C ASN A 21 -11.55 -2.07 -5.57
N ALA A 22 -10.36 -1.55 -5.25
CA ALA A 22 -10.06 -0.96 -3.95
C ALA A 22 -10.21 0.56 -3.95
N ASP A 23 -10.88 1.08 -2.92
CA ASP A 23 -10.86 2.52 -2.65
C ASP A 23 -9.42 2.95 -2.31
N LEU A 24 -8.96 4.05 -2.93
CA LEU A 24 -7.58 4.49 -2.84
C LEU A 24 -7.18 4.85 -1.39
N GLN A 25 -8.12 5.36 -0.58
CA GLN A 25 -7.89 5.63 0.85
C GLN A 25 -7.83 4.36 1.69
N GLU A 26 -8.74 3.40 1.47
CA GLU A 26 -8.71 2.13 2.18
C GLU A 26 -7.44 1.33 1.85
N ALA A 27 -7.08 1.31 0.57
CA ALA A 27 -5.87 0.65 0.09
C ALA A 27 -4.61 1.29 0.66
N TRP A 28 -4.57 2.63 0.76
CA TRP A 28 -3.49 3.36 1.44
C TRP A 28 -3.38 3.01 2.93
N ALA A 29 -4.50 2.99 3.65
CA ALA A 29 -4.51 2.65 5.06
C ALA A 29 -4.01 1.22 5.31
N GLN A 30 -4.41 0.26 4.47
CA GLN A 30 -3.88 -1.10 4.51
C GLN A 30 -2.38 -1.15 4.19
N LEU A 31 -1.93 -0.44 3.16
CA LEU A 31 -0.53 -0.37 2.77
C LEU A 31 0.35 0.13 3.91
N GLU A 32 -0.01 1.27 4.51
CA GLU A 32 0.71 1.83 5.66
C GLU A 32 0.76 0.85 6.82
N GLN A 33 -0.34 0.16 7.13
CA GLN A 33 -0.38 -0.82 8.21
C GLN A 33 0.60 -1.98 7.96
N ILE A 34 0.62 -2.52 6.72
CA ILE A 34 1.53 -3.60 6.33
C ILE A 34 2.99 -3.13 6.42
N LEU A 35 3.31 -1.98 5.82
CA LEU A 35 4.67 -1.42 5.81
C LEU A 35 5.17 -1.09 7.22
N ASN A 36 4.31 -0.53 8.07
CA ASN A 36 4.65 -0.19 9.44
C ASN A 36 4.88 -1.46 10.28
N THR A 37 4.07 -2.50 10.08
CA THR A 37 4.26 -3.79 10.74
C THR A 37 5.57 -4.45 10.30
N MET A 38 5.87 -4.47 8.99
CA MET A 38 7.15 -5.00 8.48
C MET A 38 8.34 -4.25 9.08
N ARG A 39 8.31 -2.91 9.10
CA ARG A 39 9.36 -2.10 9.73
C ARG A 39 9.49 -2.38 11.23
N ALA A 40 8.38 -2.54 11.94
CA ALA A 40 8.38 -2.86 13.37
C ALA A 40 9.00 -4.24 13.66
N GLU A 41 8.78 -5.20 12.76
CA GLU A 41 9.36 -6.55 12.83
C GLU A 41 10.82 -6.60 12.29
N GLY A 42 11.36 -5.48 11.79
CA GLY A 42 12.69 -5.41 11.18
C GLY A 42 12.78 -6.05 9.80
N LEU A 43 11.64 -6.27 9.15
CA LEU A 43 11.52 -6.82 7.81
C LEU A 43 11.64 -5.71 6.76
N GLN A 44 12.31 -6.01 5.66
CA GLN A 44 12.35 -5.10 4.52
C GLN A 44 11.08 -5.30 3.68
N PRO A 45 10.30 -4.23 3.43
CA PRO A 45 9.13 -4.33 2.57
C PRO A 45 9.53 -4.63 1.11
N PRO A 46 8.72 -5.40 0.38
CA PRO A 46 8.97 -5.72 -1.02
C PRO A 46 8.87 -4.47 -1.91
N GLU A 47 9.65 -4.47 -3.00
CA GLU A 47 9.72 -3.37 -3.96
C GLU A 47 8.37 -3.01 -4.57
N ASP A 48 7.51 -4.01 -4.81
CA ASP A 48 6.18 -3.80 -5.41
C ASP A 48 5.27 -2.96 -4.52
N LEU A 49 5.33 -3.16 -3.18
CA LEU A 49 4.59 -2.31 -2.24
C LEU A 49 5.14 -0.88 -2.18
N LEU A 50 6.46 -0.72 -2.28
CA LEU A 50 7.08 0.61 -2.31
C LEU A 50 6.71 1.38 -3.60
N LYS A 51 6.55 0.68 -4.72
CA LYS A 51 6.05 1.26 -5.97
C LYS A 51 4.58 1.64 -5.85
N LEU A 52 3.76 0.79 -5.22
CA LEU A 52 2.36 1.08 -4.94
C LEU A 52 2.21 2.33 -4.06
N GLU A 53 3.02 2.44 -2.99
CA GLU A 53 3.04 3.59 -2.09
C GLU A 53 3.33 4.88 -2.86
N GLN A 54 4.36 4.88 -3.72
CA GLN A 54 4.71 6.03 -4.53
C GLN A 54 3.62 6.41 -5.53
N ARG A 55 2.98 5.42 -6.16
CA ARG A 55 1.86 5.66 -7.08
C ARG A 55 0.69 6.30 -6.36
N MET A 56 0.26 5.73 -5.22
CA MET A 56 -0.82 6.27 -4.42
C MET A 56 -0.53 7.69 -3.94
N LEU A 57 0.69 7.97 -3.46
CA LEU A 57 1.09 9.32 -3.06
C LEU A 57 1.04 10.32 -4.23
N ALA A 58 1.40 9.89 -5.44
CA ALA A 58 1.30 10.74 -6.63
C ALA A 58 -0.16 11.02 -7.00
N ASP A 59 -1.03 10.00 -6.97
CA ASP A 59 -2.48 10.15 -7.17
C ASP A 59 -3.09 11.11 -6.12
N PHE A 60 -2.79 10.91 -4.83
CA PHE A 60 -3.26 11.81 -3.76
C PHE A 60 -2.75 13.24 -3.93
N ALA A 61 -1.50 13.43 -4.37
CA ALA A 61 -0.93 14.74 -4.61
C ALA A 61 -1.57 15.44 -5.81
N GLN A 62 -1.91 14.70 -6.88
CA GLN A 62 -2.69 15.23 -7.99
C GLN A 62 -4.11 15.62 -7.55
N GLU A 63 -4.80 14.75 -6.81
CA GLU A 63 -6.17 14.99 -6.35
C GLU A 63 -6.26 16.21 -5.40
N ASN A 64 -5.26 16.40 -4.53
CA ASN A 64 -5.16 17.60 -3.68
C ASN A 64 -4.63 18.84 -4.41
N GLY A 65 -3.78 18.66 -5.42
CA GLY A 65 -3.14 19.75 -6.17
C GLY A 65 -4.05 20.43 -7.18
N GLU A 66 -5.06 19.73 -7.71
CA GLU A 66 -6.01 20.28 -8.70
C GLU A 66 -7.05 21.26 -8.13
N LYS A 67 -7.01 21.57 -6.82
CA LYS A 67 -7.88 22.57 -6.18
C LYS A 67 -7.20 23.92 -5.87
N SER A 68 -6.03 24.22 -6.44
CA SER A 68 -5.34 25.52 -6.24
C SER A 68 -5.44 26.45 -7.44
#